data_AF-A0A3B9NFE6-F1
#
_entry.id   AF-A0A3B9NFE6-F1
#
_cell.length_a   1.000
_cell.length_b   1.000
_cell.length_c   1.000
_cell.angle_alpha   90.00
_cell.angle_beta   90.00
_cell.angle_gamma   90.00
#
_symmetry.space_group_name_H-M   'P 1'
#
loop_
_entity.id
_entity.type
_entity.pdbx_description
1 polymer ?
#
loop_
_entity_poly.entity_id
_entity_poly.type
_entity_poly.pdbx_seq_one_letter_code
_entity_poly.pdbx_strand_id
1 'polypeptide(L)' 'MENNQNQNELSIELTEEVAEGTYSNLAIITHSNTEFVVDFIRVMPG' A
#
# COMPACT_ATOMS: atom_id res chain seq x y z
N MET A 1 -30.03 -24.85 -18.82
CA MET A 1 -29.09 -25.34 -17.80
C MET A 1 -28.28 -24.14 -17.35
N GLU A 2 -28.47 -23.74 -16.09
CA GLU A 2 -27.76 -22.65 -15.43
C GLU A 2 -26.26 -22.93 -15.35
N ASN A 3 -25.43 -22.01 -15.83
CA ASN A 3 -24.03 -21.93 -15.45
C ASN A 3 -23.94 -21.08 -14.17
N ASN A 4 -24.21 -21.70 -13.01
CA ASN A 4 -23.83 -21.15 -11.72
C ASN A 4 -22.31 -21.27 -11.58
N GLN A 5 -21.59 -20.30 -12.14
CA GLN A 5 -20.22 -20.02 -11.73
C GLN A 5 -20.30 -19.46 -10.31
N ASN A 6 -20.21 -20.34 -9.32
CA ASN A 6 -19.93 -19.97 -7.93
C ASN A 6 -18.54 -19.31 -7.87
N GLN A 7 -18.47 -18.05 -8.29
CA GLN A 7 -17.43 -17.14 -7.87
C GLN A 7 -17.65 -16.98 -6.37
N ASN A 8 -16.78 -17.62 -5.57
CA ASN A 8 -16.72 -17.35 -4.15
C ASN A 8 -16.45 -15.85 -3.99
N GLU A 9 -17.51 -15.06 -3.77
CA GLU A 9 -17.42 -13.65 -3.44
C GLU A 9 -16.68 -13.55 -2.11
N LEU A 10 -15.39 -13.24 -2.20
CA LEU A 10 -14.57 -12.98 -1.03
C LEU A 10 -14.93 -11.57 -0.53
N SER A 11 -15.90 -11.49 0.39
CA SER A 11 -16.17 -10.26 1.12
C SER A 11 -15.02 -9.99 2.08
N ILE A 12 -14.11 -9.08 1.69
CA ILE A 12 -13.05 -8.60 2.56
C ILE A 12 -13.59 -7.36 3.29
N GLU A 13 -13.78 -7.46 4.60
CA GLU A 13 -14.00 -6.29 5.43
C GLU A 13 -12.65 -5.58 5.64
N LEU A 14 -12.53 -4.37 5.08
CA LEU A 14 -11.35 -3.52 5.23
C LEU A 14 -11.67 -2.42 6.24
N THR A 15 -10.86 -2.31 7.29
CA THR A 15 -10.99 -1.18 8.22
C THR A 15 -10.65 0.13 7.50
N GLU A 16 -11.29 1.23 7.90
CA GLU A 16 -11.07 2.55 7.30
C GLU A 16 -9.59 2.95 7.32
N GLU A 17 -8.89 2.66 8.43
CA GLU A 17 -7.45 2.88 8.58
C GLU A 17 -6.60 2.17 7.51
N VAL A 18 -6.93 0.92 7.17
CA VAL A 18 -6.18 0.18 6.13
C VAL A 18 -6.58 0.67 4.74
N ALA A 19 -7.84 1.08 4.55
CA ALA A 19 -8.32 1.66 3.29
C ALA A 19 -7.69 3.03 2.98
N GLU A 20 -7.44 3.86 4.00
CA GLU A 20 -6.76 5.15 3.87
C GLU A 20 -5.32 5.00 3.39
N GLY A 21 -4.65 3.92 3.78
CA GLY A 21 -3.26 3.65 3.43
C GLY A 21 -2.28 4.59 4.14
N THR A 22 -0.99 4.46 3.82
CA THR A 22 0.07 5.30 4.41
C THR A 22 0.55 6.34 3.39
N TYR A 23 0.40 7.62 3.71
CA TYR A 23 0.92 8.73 2.90
C TYR A 23 2.28 9.22 3.42
N SER A 24 3.21 9.45 2.48
CA SER A 24 4.51 10.08 2.72
C SER A 24 4.71 11.26 1.77
N ASN A 25 5.13 12.42 2.29
CA ASN A 25 5.42 13.60 1.46
C ASN A 25 6.90 13.76 1.10
N LEU A 26 7.78 12.89 1.60
CA LEU A 26 9.20 12.87 1.28
C LEU A 26 9.69 11.42 1.10
N ALA A 27 10.64 11.25 0.18
CA ALA A 27 11.40 10.01 0.05
C ALA A 27 12.90 10.35 -0.02
N ILE A 28 13.72 9.58 0.69
CA ILE A 28 15.18 9.67 0.63
C ILE A 28 15.69 8.41 -0.05
N ILE A 29 16.50 8.60 -1.09
CA ILE A 29 17.10 7.50 -1.85
C ILE A 29 18.61 7.53 -1.62
N THR A 30 19.10 6.50 -0.94
CA THR A 30 20.54 6.29 -0.75
C THR A 30 20.97 5.09 -1.56
N HIS A 31 22.06 5.20 -2.31
CA HIS A 31 22.55 4.11 -3.15
C HIS A 31 24.07 3.99 -3.10
N SER A 32 24.55 2.78 -3.35
CA SER A 32 25.93 2.46 -3.67
C SER A 32 25.98 1.75 -5.04
N ASN A 33 27.15 1.25 -5.44
CA ASN A 33 27.25 0.50 -6.70
C ASN A 33 26.53 -0.87 -6.66
N THR A 34 26.19 -1.39 -5.48
CA THR A 34 25.66 -2.76 -5.33
C THR A 34 24.31 -2.84 -4.64
N GLU A 35 23.83 -1.74 -4.05
CA GLU A 35 22.56 -1.69 -3.34
C GLU A 35 21.94 -0.30 -3.36
N PHE A 36 20.64 -0.24 -3.11
CA PHE A 36 19.93 1.01 -2.85
C PHE A 36 18.87 0.79 -1.78
N VAL A 37 18.62 1.85 -1.01
CA VAL A 37 17.61 1.91 0.04
C VAL A 37 16.72 3.11 -0.23
N VAL A 38 15.42 2.92 -0.02
CA VAL A 38 14.40 3.96 -0.17
C VAL A 38 13.64 4.09 1.15
N ASP A 39 13.79 5.23 1.79
CA ASP A 39 13.10 5.55 3.05
C ASP A 39 11.98 6.56 2.77
N PHE A 40 10.76 6.26 3.26
CA PHE A 40 9.59 7.12 3.15
C PHE A 40 9.34 7.83 4.48
N ILE A 41 9.29 9.17 4.45
CA ILE A 41 9.18 10.00 5.65
C ILE A 41 7.98 10.95 5.53
N ARG A 42 7.14 10.98 6.56
CA ARG A 42 6.07 11.98 6.71
C ARG A 42 6.58 13.16 7.54
N VAL A 43 6.84 14.28 6.89
CA VAL A 43 7.20 15.53 7.55
C VAL A 43 5.94 16.35 7.78
N MET A 44 5.60 16.65 9.03
CA MET A 44 4.50 17.57 9.33
C MET A 44 5.00 19.02 9.21
N PRO A 45 4.32 19.90 8.45
CA PRO A 45 4.61 21.31 8.50
C PRO A 45 4.31 21.83 9.92
N GLY A 46 5.28 22.55 10.50
CA GLY A 46 5.11 23.36 11.71
C GLY A 46 5.02 24.83 11.33
#